data_AF-A0AAE9CV47-F1
#
_entry.id   AF-A0AAE9CV47-F1
#
_cell.length_a   1.000
_cell.length_b   1.000
_cell.length_c   1.000
_cell.angle_alpha   90.00
_cell.angle_beta   90.00
_cell.angle_gamma   90.00
#
_symmetry.space_group_name_H-M   'P 1'
#
loop_
_entity.id
_entity.type
_entity.pdbx_description
1 polymer ?
#
loop_
_entity_poly.entity_id
_entity_poly.type
_entity_poly.pdbx_seq_one_letter_code
_entity_poly.pdbx_strand_id
1 'polypeptide(L)'
;MAQIEHYYRLTRICDRLYILDLANLAKKYIVNDIVLYSVDVSIMPFMRCGLVPGILSTNEMQPNSDANAALGKQVSDSYTEKITLKTLQAGWNLNASMSFQLAHGGTHFGFWNGNNSPYPVKTSYDFSAPISEGGDKTVLFIDIRGFINKIPNWTYPSSPIPAILQYENNKLHAITTCGQLNISRYADHAYIYLNGEFQGTLYAKMAEIHNNTIDLTNCKSGSNNLEILVEITGRSHTMYPSISKGIQEPVFLNDNILVSWKSCQVSFETTGLNDVANYGKILNQIQNIQKVDNIKQPALFYGTLNLPNDPVDTYVDARGWGKVFITVNNYNINRYWSTEGPQQTLFLPSEFLQKGTNSILIYELEGAPNACNQSSCTLKFTKAPVFSY
;
A
#
# COMPACT_ATOMS: atom_id res chain seq x y z
N MET A 1 -12.99 -23.73 8.20
CA MET A 1 -12.74 -23.06 9.50
C MET A 1 -12.93 -21.57 9.32
N ALA A 2 -13.21 -20.80 10.37
CA ALA A 2 -13.21 -19.34 10.31
C ALA A 2 -12.42 -18.74 11.48
N GLN A 3 -11.66 -17.69 11.22
CA GLN A 3 -10.85 -17.02 12.23
C GLN A 3 -11.70 -16.00 13.00
N ILE A 4 -11.56 -15.98 14.32
CA ILE A 4 -12.09 -14.94 15.20
C ILE A 4 -10.92 -14.09 15.67
N GLU A 5 -10.92 -12.82 15.25
CA GLU A 5 -9.85 -11.84 15.52
C GLU A 5 -8.45 -12.25 14.98
N HIS A 6 -7.46 -11.38 15.13
CA HIS A 6 -6.08 -11.65 14.72
C HIS A 6 -5.10 -10.98 15.69
N TYR A 7 -4.20 -11.78 16.28
CA TYR A 7 -3.24 -11.33 17.30
C TYR A 7 -3.84 -10.63 18.53
N TYR A 8 -5.10 -10.93 18.86
CA TYR A 8 -5.81 -10.25 19.96
C TYR A 8 -5.09 -10.37 21.31
N ARG A 9 -4.28 -11.41 21.56
CA ARG A 9 -3.46 -11.52 22.79
C ARG A 9 -2.42 -10.42 22.95
N LEU A 10 -1.99 -9.76 21.88
CA LEU A 10 -1.08 -8.62 21.96
C LEU A 10 -1.76 -7.36 22.51
N THR A 11 -3.09 -7.22 22.31
CA THR A 11 -3.85 -5.96 22.46
C THR A 11 -3.83 -5.33 23.85
N ARG A 12 -3.45 -6.07 24.91
CA ARG A 12 -3.49 -5.67 26.32
C ARG A 12 -4.88 -5.37 26.92
N ILE A 13 -5.94 -5.15 26.11
CA ILE A 13 -7.32 -4.97 26.60
C ILE A 13 -7.85 -6.26 27.24
N CYS A 14 -7.51 -7.43 26.67
CA CYS A 14 -7.82 -8.74 27.25
C CYS A 14 -9.34 -9.04 27.40
N ASP A 15 -10.21 -8.36 26.64
CA ASP A 15 -11.65 -8.57 26.70
C ASP A 15 -12.05 -9.90 26.05
N ARG A 16 -12.56 -10.82 26.87
CA ARG A 16 -13.04 -12.13 26.43
C ARG A 16 -14.52 -12.14 26.05
N LEU A 17 -15.31 -11.16 26.50
CA LEU A 17 -16.71 -11.02 26.11
C LEU A 17 -16.79 -10.59 24.65
N TYR A 18 -15.98 -9.62 24.23
CA TYR A 18 -15.79 -9.25 22.83
C TYR A 18 -15.51 -10.47 21.92
N ILE A 19 -14.57 -11.34 22.30
CA ILE A 19 -14.22 -12.55 21.53
C ILE A 19 -15.35 -13.59 21.54
N LEU A 20 -16.06 -13.75 22.65
CA LEU A 20 -17.25 -14.60 22.74
C LEU A 20 -18.40 -14.09 21.85
N ASP A 21 -18.64 -12.78 21.84
CA ASP A 21 -19.69 -12.17 21.03
C ASP A 21 -19.39 -12.25 19.54
N LEU A 22 -18.13 -12.05 19.12
CA LEU A 22 -17.70 -12.33 17.74
C LEU A 22 -17.89 -13.80 17.36
N ALA A 23 -17.55 -14.74 18.25
CA ALA A 23 -17.75 -16.17 18.00
C ALA A 23 -19.24 -16.57 17.91
N ASN A 24 -20.09 -15.95 18.72
CA ASN A 24 -21.54 -16.10 18.65
C ASN A 24 -22.11 -15.50 17.35
N LEU A 25 -21.61 -14.33 16.93
CA LEU A 25 -21.98 -13.68 15.68
C LEU A 25 -21.61 -14.52 14.45
N ALA A 26 -20.42 -15.12 14.45
CA ALA A 26 -19.95 -16.01 13.39
C ALA A 26 -20.81 -17.29 13.29
N LYS A 27 -21.12 -17.93 14.41
CA LYS A 27 -22.03 -19.10 14.44
C LYS A 27 -23.43 -18.76 13.92
N LYS A 28 -23.96 -17.59 14.31
CA LYS A 28 -25.29 -17.11 13.91
C LYS A 28 -25.43 -16.92 12.38
N TYR A 29 -24.38 -16.45 11.70
CA TYR A 29 -24.48 -16.03 10.29
C TYR A 29 -23.73 -16.92 9.27
N ILE A 30 -22.85 -17.82 9.71
CA ILE A 30 -22.12 -18.73 8.80
C ILE A 30 -22.79 -20.11 8.80
N VAL A 31 -22.50 -20.95 9.80
CA VAL A 31 -23.18 -22.22 10.11
C VAL A 31 -22.78 -22.63 11.54
N ASN A 32 -23.66 -23.33 12.27
CA ASN A 32 -23.39 -23.74 13.66
C ASN A 32 -22.18 -24.68 13.80
N ASP A 33 -21.96 -25.56 12.82
CA ASP A 33 -20.93 -26.62 12.87
C ASP A 33 -19.53 -26.13 12.44
N ILE A 34 -19.33 -24.82 12.29
CA ILE A 34 -18.04 -24.27 11.87
C ILE A 34 -16.99 -24.33 12.98
N VAL A 35 -15.84 -24.93 12.68
CA VAL A 35 -14.63 -24.81 13.50
C VAL A 35 -14.16 -23.35 13.47
N LEU A 36 -14.36 -22.66 14.58
CA LEU A 36 -13.78 -21.34 14.85
C LEU A 36 -12.38 -21.49 15.42
N TYR A 37 -11.46 -20.60 15.02
CA TYR A 37 -10.09 -20.58 15.53
C TYR A 37 -9.58 -19.15 15.81
N SER A 38 -8.55 -19.00 16.65
CA SER A 38 -7.80 -17.74 16.83
C SER A 38 -6.34 -17.92 16.42
N VAL A 39 -5.71 -16.84 15.96
CA VAL A 39 -4.27 -16.78 15.62
C VAL A 39 -3.57 -15.82 16.56
N ASP A 40 -2.54 -16.30 17.25
CA ASP A 40 -1.73 -15.50 18.18
C ASP A 40 -0.24 -15.90 18.11
N VAL A 41 0.67 -15.07 18.64
CA VAL A 41 2.11 -15.42 18.76
C VAL A 41 2.36 -16.37 19.93
N SER A 42 3.29 -17.31 19.75
CA SER A 42 3.74 -18.23 20.80
C SER A 42 4.69 -17.56 21.80
N ILE A 43 4.20 -16.60 22.60
CA ILE A 43 5.01 -15.89 23.61
C ILE A 43 4.34 -16.00 24.99
N MET A 44 4.99 -16.73 25.90
CA MET A 44 4.38 -17.33 27.10
C MET A 44 3.58 -16.37 28.01
N PRO A 45 4.03 -15.11 28.30
CA PRO A 45 3.26 -14.14 29.07
C PRO A 45 1.86 -13.80 28.51
N PHE A 46 1.68 -13.82 27.19
CA PHE A 46 0.45 -13.35 26.52
C PHE A 46 -0.62 -14.43 26.37
N MET A 47 -0.30 -15.68 26.70
CA MET A 47 -1.19 -16.84 26.58
C MET A 47 -2.51 -16.72 27.39
N ARG A 48 -2.57 -15.82 28.37
CA ARG A 48 -3.71 -15.72 29.31
C ARG A 48 -4.97 -15.04 28.76
N CYS A 49 -4.88 -14.23 27.70
CA CYS A 49 -6.03 -13.40 27.28
C CYS A 49 -6.99 -14.10 26.28
N GLY A 50 -6.46 -14.68 25.21
CA GLY A 50 -7.26 -15.17 24.06
C GLY A 50 -7.71 -16.63 24.13
N LEU A 51 -7.54 -17.32 25.26
CA LEU A 51 -8.07 -18.67 25.44
C LEU A 51 -9.57 -18.62 25.78
N VAL A 52 -10.41 -18.81 24.76
CA VAL A 52 -11.87 -18.86 24.88
C VAL A 52 -12.38 -20.28 24.61
N PRO A 53 -13.14 -20.91 25.52
CA PRO A 53 -13.67 -22.26 25.32
C PRO A 53 -14.51 -22.39 24.04
N GLY A 54 -14.29 -23.45 23.28
CA GLY A 54 -14.98 -23.68 21.99
C GLY A 54 -14.41 -22.89 20.80
N ILE A 55 -13.23 -22.27 20.95
CA ILE A 55 -12.43 -21.70 19.85
C ILE A 55 -11.07 -22.43 19.83
N LEU A 56 -10.67 -22.95 18.66
CA LEU A 56 -9.38 -23.60 18.46
C LEU A 56 -8.25 -22.57 18.50
N SER A 57 -7.29 -22.70 19.42
CA SER A 57 -6.09 -21.84 19.40
C SER A 57 -5.07 -22.33 18.39
N THR A 58 -4.57 -21.42 17.56
CA THR A 58 -3.48 -21.68 16.59
C THR A 58 -2.36 -20.65 16.77
N ASN A 59 -1.15 -21.00 16.34
CA ASN A 59 0.05 -20.20 16.50
C ASN A 59 0.55 -19.70 15.14
N GLU A 60 0.88 -18.42 15.05
CA GLU A 60 1.70 -17.88 13.95
C GLU A 60 3.14 -17.65 14.43
N MET A 61 4.11 -17.96 13.57
CA MET A 61 5.55 -17.87 13.86
C MET A 61 6.34 -17.63 12.58
N GLN A 62 7.50 -16.98 12.69
CA GLN A 62 8.42 -16.85 11.55
C GLN A 62 9.09 -18.21 11.22
N PRO A 63 9.40 -18.48 9.94
CA PRO A 63 10.18 -19.64 9.53
C PRO A 63 11.50 -19.75 10.30
N ASN A 64 11.78 -20.94 10.83
CA ASN A 64 12.89 -21.20 11.74
C ASN A 64 13.31 -22.69 11.70
N SER A 65 14.44 -23.00 12.33
CA SER A 65 15.06 -24.33 12.32
C SER A 65 14.75 -25.21 13.53
N ASP A 66 13.98 -24.73 14.51
CA ASP A 66 13.69 -25.44 15.76
C ASP A 66 12.18 -25.69 15.94
N ALA A 67 11.77 -26.95 15.81
CA ALA A 67 10.38 -27.38 15.97
C ALA A 67 9.73 -26.91 17.30
N ASN A 68 10.54 -26.65 18.34
CA ASN A 68 10.06 -26.16 19.64
C ASN A 68 9.66 -24.68 19.63
N ALA A 69 9.90 -23.92 18.55
CA ALA A 69 9.36 -22.58 18.37
C ALA A 69 7.82 -22.57 18.42
N ALA A 70 7.18 -23.61 17.89
CA ALA A 70 5.74 -23.83 17.97
C ALA A 70 5.20 -24.05 19.40
N LEU A 71 6.09 -24.34 20.36
CA LEU A 71 5.82 -24.49 21.79
C LEU A 71 6.18 -23.23 22.59
N GLY A 72 6.51 -22.12 21.91
CA GLY A 72 6.79 -20.82 22.51
C GLY A 72 8.25 -20.56 22.90
N LYS A 73 9.19 -21.30 22.31
CA LYS A 73 10.61 -20.98 22.38
C LYS A 73 10.94 -19.82 21.43
N GLN A 74 11.63 -18.79 21.91
CA GLN A 74 12.17 -17.74 21.04
C GLN A 74 13.29 -18.29 20.14
N VAL A 75 13.28 -17.84 18.89
CA VAL A 75 14.24 -18.17 17.83
C VAL A 75 14.68 -16.88 17.15
N SER A 76 15.92 -16.86 16.64
CA SER A 76 16.55 -15.70 16.00
C SER A 76 17.15 -16.06 14.63
N ASP A 77 16.59 -17.08 13.97
CA ASP A 77 17.01 -17.49 12.63
C ASP A 77 16.70 -16.40 11.61
N SER A 78 17.63 -16.13 10.69
CA SER A 78 17.36 -15.25 9.54
C SER A 78 16.52 -15.98 8.49
N TYR A 79 15.51 -15.30 7.95
CA TYR A 79 14.66 -15.85 6.90
C TYR A 79 15.47 -16.26 5.66
N THR A 80 15.32 -17.52 5.26
CA THR A 80 15.90 -18.08 4.02
C THR A 80 15.00 -19.20 3.51
N GLU A 81 15.05 -19.51 2.21
CA GLU A 81 14.28 -20.62 1.61
C GLU A 81 14.57 -21.95 2.35
N LYS A 82 15.84 -22.17 2.70
CA LYS A 82 16.32 -23.33 3.46
C LYS A 82 15.77 -23.39 4.90
N ILE A 83 15.48 -22.26 5.54
CA ILE A 83 14.81 -22.26 6.86
C ILE A 83 13.34 -22.65 6.71
N THR A 84 12.66 -22.11 5.69
CA THR A 84 11.24 -22.41 5.39
C THR A 84 11.02 -23.90 5.13
N LEU A 85 11.86 -24.52 4.31
CA LEU A 85 11.78 -25.96 4.04
C LEU A 85 12.02 -26.82 5.29
N LYS A 86 12.90 -26.39 6.21
CA LYS A 86 13.07 -27.04 7.52
C LYS A 86 11.81 -26.92 8.38
N THR A 87 11.20 -25.73 8.45
CA THR A 87 9.96 -25.51 9.23
C THR A 87 8.84 -26.41 8.72
N LEU A 88 8.68 -26.56 7.40
CA LEU A 88 7.68 -27.44 6.79
C LEU A 88 7.92 -28.92 7.09
N GLN A 89 9.18 -29.39 6.99
CA GLN A 89 9.51 -30.76 7.37
C GLN A 89 9.25 -31.01 8.87
N ALA A 90 9.55 -30.04 9.74
CA ALA A 90 9.28 -30.14 11.17
C ALA A 90 7.77 -30.19 11.48
N GLY A 91 6.97 -29.30 10.90
CA GLY A 91 5.51 -29.29 11.06
C GLY A 91 4.86 -30.57 10.51
N TRP A 92 5.31 -31.06 9.35
CA TRP A 92 4.85 -32.34 8.81
C TRP A 92 5.18 -33.53 9.73
N ASN A 93 6.40 -33.58 10.29
CA ASN A 93 6.80 -34.62 11.24
C ASN A 93 6.00 -34.59 12.55
N LEU A 94 5.40 -33.44 12.89
CA LEU A 94 4.48 -33.28 14.03
C LEU A 94 3.00 -33.52 13.64
N ASN A 95 2.71 -33.93 12.39
CA ASN A 95 1.37 -34.04 11.83
C ASN A 95 0.55 -32.73 11.92
N ALA A 96 1.22 -31.59 11.85
CA ALA A 96 0.60 -30.27 11.97
C ALA A 96 0.04 -29.75 10.64
N SER A 97 -1.15 -29.14 10.69
CA SER A 97 -1.66 -28.31 9.61
C SER A 97 -0.96 -26.95 9.61
N MET A 98 -0.61 -26.43 8.43
CA MET A 98 0.15 -25.19 8.25
C MET A 98 -0.48 -24.32 7.17
N SER A 99 -0.29 -23.00 7.27
CA SER A 99 -0.64 -22.00 6.26
C SER A 99 0.55 -21.07 6.02
N PHE A 100 0.71 -20.60 4.78
CA PHE A 100 1.79 -19.67 4.42
C PHE A 100 1.31 -18.23 4.46
N GLN A 101 1.86 -17.43 5.37
CA GLN A 101 1.71 -15.98 5.40
C GLN A 101 3.03 -15.36 4.87
N LEU A 102 3.20 -15.15 3.56
CA LEU A 102 2.23 -15.26 2.45
C LEU A 102 2.63 -16.35 1.44
N ALA A 103 1.66 -17.03 0.85
CA ALA A 103 1.88 -17.92 -0.31
C ALA A 103 2.07 -17.12 -1.61
N HIS A 104 1.28 -16.06 -1.76
CA HIS A 104 1.34 -14.98 -2.74
C HIS A 104 0.90 -13.71 -2.00
N GLY A 105 1.58 -12.59 -2.18
CA GLY A 105 1.19 -11.32 -1.56
C GLY A 105 0.67 -10.26 -2.54
N GLY A 106 1.16 -10.23 -3.79
CA GLY A 106 0.66 -9.30 -4.81
C GLY A 106 1.02 -7.84 -4.54
N THR A 107 0.04 -6.93 -4.75
CA THR A 107 0.22 -5.47 -4.72
C THR A 107 -0.88 -4.80 -3.89
N HIS A 108 -0.53 -3.80 -3.05
CA HIS A 108 -1.49 -2.98 -2.31
C HIS A 108 -2.19 -1.92 -3.18
N PHE A 109 -2.76 -2.29 -4.33
CA PHE A 109 -3.17 -1.38 -5.42
C PHE A 109 -3.87 -0.08 -4.98
N GLY A 110 -3.55 1.01 -5.68
CA GLY A 110 -4.10 2.33 -5.37
C GLY A 110 -3.66 2.86 -4.00
N PHE A 111 -4.53 2.77 -3.00
CA PHE A 111 -4.31 3.33 -1.65
C PHE A 111 -4.63 2.35 -0.52
N TRP A 112 -4.62 1.04 -0.80
CA TRP A 112 -4.89 -0.02 0.19
C TRP A 112 -3.69 -0.33 1.11
N ASN A 113 -2.57 0.38 0.94
CA ASN A 113 -1.34 0.14 1.68
C ASN A 113 -1.42 0.64 3.14
N GLY A 114 -0.90 -0.16 4.08
CA GLY A 114 -0.82 0.19 5.49
C GLY A 114 0.33 1.16 5.82
N ASN A 115 0.50 1.48 7.11
CA ASN A 115 1.66 2.21 7.63
C ASN A 115 2.26 1.46 8.83
N ASN A 116 3.59 1.43 8.93
CA ASN A 116 4.40 0.91 10.04
C ASN A 116 5.36 2.03 10.51
N SER A 117 4.82 2.94 11.32
CA SER A 117 5.49 4.20 11.71
C SER A 117 6.94 3.98 12.18
N PRO A 118 7.92 4.74 11.65
CA PRO A 118 7.76 5.99 10.91
C PRO A 118 7.55 5.86 9.38
N TYR A 119 7.42 4.66 8.81
CA TYR A 119 7.35 4.49 7.34
C TYR A 119 5.99 3.96 6.85
N PRO A 120 5.46 4.44 5.71
CA PRO A 120 4.35 3.76 5.05
C PRO A 120 4.78 2.40 4.51
N VAL A 121 3.86 1.43 4.45
CA VAL A 121 4.12 0.15 3.78
C VAL A 121 4.12 0.40 2.27
N LYS A 122 5.15 -0.08 1.58
CA LYS A 122 5.32 0.08 0.13
C LYS A 122 4.18 -0.54 -0.70
N THR A 123 4.06 -0.08 -1.94
CA THR A 123 3.19 -0.64 -3.00
C THR A 123 3.29 -2.17 -3.09
N SER A 124 4.51 -2.67 -3.24
CA SER A 124 4.81 -4.09 -3.43
C SER A 124 4.54 -4.89 -2.16
N TYR A 125 3.67 -5.89 -2.27
CA TYR A 125 3.45 -6.89 -1.23
C TYR A 125 4.02 -8.26 -1.63
N ASP A 126 5.00 -8.29 -2.54
CA ASP A 126 5.76 -9.47 -2.97
C ASP A 126 6.22 -10.37 -1.80
N PHE A 127 6.67 -9.74 -0.70
CA PHE A 127 7.04 -10.38 0.56
C PHE A 127 8.17 -11.42 0.46
N SER A 128 8.87 -11.53 -0.67
CA SER A 128 9.73 -12.67 -1.02
C SER A 128 8.97 -14.02 -0.90
N ALA A 129 7.68 -14.00 -1.24
CA ALA A 129 6.79 -15.14 -1.14
C ALA A 129 7.15 -16.27 -2.14
N PRO A 130 6.59 -17.49 -1.96
CA PRO A 130 6.66 -18.53 -2.97
C PRO A 130 6.17 -18.06 -4.35
N ILE A 131 5.14 -17.21 -4.39
CA ILE A 131 4.62 -16.63 -5.63
C ILE A 131 4.85 -15.11 -5.59
N SER A 132 5.58 -14.58 -6.58
CA SER A 132 5.97 -13.16 -6.64
C SER A 132 4.76 -12.22 -6.69
N GLU A 133 4.99 -10.92 -6.53
CA GLU A 133 3.98 -9.87 -6.79
C GLU A 133 3.31 -10.01 -8.17
N GLY A 134 4.07 -10.42 -9.20
CA GLY A 134 3.57 -10.64 -10.56
C GLY A 134 2.98 -12.04 -10.82
N GLY A 135 2.86 -12.89 -9.81
CA GLY A 135 2.37 -14.27 -9.98
C GLY A 135 3.44 -15.28 -10.41
N ASP A 136 4.72 -14.89 -10.48
CA ASP A 136 5.81 -15.80 -10.84
C ASP A 136 6.01 -16.88 -9.79
N LYS A 137 6.40 -18.08 -10.25
CA LYS A 137 6.75 -19.20 -9.37
C LYS A 137 8.23 -19.07 -8.99
N THR A 138 8.51 -18.58 -7.77
CA THR A 138 9.89 -18.41 -7.30
C THR A 138 10.55 -19.76 -6.99
N VAL A 139 11.86 -19.77 -6.74
CA VAL A 139 12.60 -20.97 -6.34
C VAL A 139 11.95 -21.62 -5.12
N LEU A 140 11.58 -20.81 -4.12
CA LEU A 140 10.81 -21.26 -2.95
C LEU A 140 9.48 -21.97 -3.30
N PHE A 141 8.70 -21.53 -4.29
CA PHE A 141 7.51 -22.30 -4.72
C PHE A 141 7.86 -23.62 -5.39
N ILE A 142 8.91 -23.63 -6.21
CA ILE A 142 9.37 -24.86 -6.88
C ILE A 142 9.80 -25.89 -5.83
N ASP A 143 10.54 -25.46 -4.79
CA ASP A 143 10.98 -26.33 -3.70
C ASP A 143 9.84 -26.74 -2.75
N ILE A 144 8.90 -25.85 -2.42
CA ILE A 144 7.70 -26.21 -1.61
C ILE A 144 6.85 -27.23 -2.37
N ARG A 145 6.61 -27.04 -3.66
CA ARG A 145 5.90 -28.00 -4.51
C ARG A 145 6.70 -29.30 -4.65
N GLY A 146 8.03 -29.21 -4.74
CA GLY A 146 8.95 -30.34 -4.75
C GLY A 146 9.04 -31.10 -3.42
N PHE A 147 8.68 -30.48 -2.29
CA PHE A 147 8.47 -31.10 -0.99
C PHE A 147 7.10 -31.79 -0.93
N ILE A 148 6.02 -31.09 -1.27
CA ILE A 148 4.65 -31.63 -1.26
C ILE A 148 4.53 -32.86 -2.18
N ASN A 149 5.12 -32.81 -3.39
CA ASN A 149 5.14 -33.94 -4.32
C ASN A 149 5.91 -35.18 -3.82
N LYS A 150 6.67 -35.08 -2.71
CA LYS A 150 7.36 -36.22 -2.05
C LYS A 150 6.58 -36.76 -0.86
N ILE A 151 5.48 -36.13 -0.45
CA ILE A 151 4.62 -36.62 0.63
C ILE A 151 3.87 -37.87 0.12
N PRO A 152 4.01 -39.04 0.76
CA PRO A 152 3.28 -40.24 0.37
C PRO A 152 1.77 -40.03 0.45
N ASN A 153 1.05 -40.50 -0.57
CA ASN A 153 -0.41 -40.46 -0.67
C ASN A 153 -1.04 -39.05 -0.64
N TRP A 154 -0.32 -38.01 -1.07
CA TRP A 154 -0.87 -36.64 -1.15
C TRP A 154 -2.05 -36.54 -2.12
N THR A 155 -3.22 -36.14 -1.61
CA THR A 155 -4.52 -36.23 -2.31
C THR A 155 -4.77 -35.16 -3.39
N TYR A 156 -4.01 -34.06 -3.38
CA TYR A 156 -4.33 -32.84 -4.15
C TYR A 156 -3.22 -32.43 -5.13
N PRO A 157 -3.20 -33.00 -6.35
CA PRO A 157 -2.26 -32.59 -7.39
C PRO A 157 -2.55 -31.17 -7.91
N SER A 158 -1.50 -30.48 -8.37
CA SER A 158 -1.52 -29.06 -8.78
C SER A 158 -2.20 -28.79 -10.14
N SER A 159 -2.98 -27.71 -10.23
CA SER A 159 -3.76 -27.28 -11.42
C SER A 159 -3.22 -26.01 -12.14
N PRO A 160 -3.76 -25.62 -13.33
CA PRO A 160 -3.48 -24.35 -14.04
C PRO A 160 -4.15 -23.07 -13.44
N ILE A 161 -3.91 -21.86 -14.00
CA ILE A 161 -4.10 -20.54 -13.32
C ILE A 161 -4.69 -19.39 -14.24
N PRO A 162 -5.77 -18.64 -13.86
CA PRO A 162 -6.32 -17.38 -14.52
C PRO A 162 -6.92 -16.22 -13.59
N ALA A 163 -7.40 -15.01 -14.08
CA ALA A 163 -7.74 -13.73 -13.31
C ALA A 163 -8.94 -12.74 -13.77
N ILE A 164 -9.43 -11.69 -12.97
CA ILE A 164 -10.69 -10.76 -13.09
C ILE A 164 -10.72 -9.32 -12.29
N LEU A 165 -11.76 -8.36 -12.28
CA LEU A 165 -11.81 -6.84 -11.84
C LEU A 165 -13.07 -6.10 -11.04
N GLN A 166 -13.33 -4.71 -10.97
CA GLN A 166 -14.18 -3.83 -9.96
C GLN A 166 -14.91 -2.39 -10.37
N TYR A 167 -15.30 -1.32 -9.49
CA TYR A 167 -15.59 0.25 -9.68
C TYR A 167 -16.84 1.14 -8.93
N GLU A 168 -17.21 2.50 -8.57
CA GLU A 168 -16.89 4.08 -8.32
C GLU A 168 -17.79 4.99 -7.24
N ASN A 169 -17.92 6.37 -6.87
CA ASN A 169 -17.44 7.87 -7.09
C ASN A 169 -17.90 9.13 -6.14
N ASN A 170 -17.09 10.18 -5.65
CA ASN A 170 -17.29 11.74 -5.66
C ASN A 170 -16.32 12.82 -4.92
N LYS A 171 -16.51 14.21 -5.04
CA LYS A 171 -15.57 15.46 -4.79
C LYS A 171 -16.29 16.86 -4.32
N LEU A 172 -15.89 18.18 -3.99
CA LEU A 172 -14.73 19.17 -3.66
C LEU A 172 -15.08 20.76 -3.34
N HIS A 173 -14.46 21.65 -2.44
CA HIS A 173 -14.25 23.24 -2.44
C HIS A 173 -14.00 24.08 -1.06
N ALA A 174 -13.51 25.36 -0.76
CA ALA A 174 -12.84 26.68 -1.25
C ALA A 174 -12.01 27.57 -0.14
N ILE A 175 -10.84 28.32 -0.34
CA ILE A 175 -10.03 29.15 0.70
C ILE A 175 -9.03 30.36 0.25
N THR A 176 -7.97 30.85 1.02
CA THR A 176 -7.56 32.34 1.15
C THR A 176 -6.15 33.08 1.44
N THR A 177 -4.95 32.66 1.98
CA THR A 177 -3.93 33.66 2.61
C THR A 177 -2.34 33.44 2.60
N CYS A 178 -1.43 34.39 3.08
CA CYS A 178 0.11 34.38 3.01
C CYS A 178 1.01 34.87 4.22
N GLY A 179 2.16 34.21 4.53
CA GLY A 179 3.08 34.41 5.70
C GLY A 179 3.95 33.17 6.03
N GLN A 180 4.60 33.04 7.19
CA GLN A 180 5.11 31.71 7.65
C GLN A 180 3.91 30.83 8.01
N LEU A 181 3.77 29.71 7.33
CA LEU A 181 2.73 28.71 7.57
C LEU A 181 3.19 27.71 8.63
N ASN A 182 2.33 27.41 9.61
CA ASN A 182 2.54 26.35 10.59
C ASN A 182 1.31 25.45 10.66
N ILE A 183 1.49 24.14 10.47
CA ILE A 183 0.46 23.12 10.65
C ILE A 183 0.88 22.28 11.85
N SER A 184 0.52 22.72 13.06
CA SER A 184 0.97 22.12 14.33
C SER A 184 0.82 20.60 14.38
N ARG A 185 -0.23 20.07 13.75
CA ARG A 185 -0.48 18.64 13.63
C ARG A 185 -1.30 18.28 12.39
N TYR A 186 -0.81 17.30 11.65
CA TYR A 186 -1.44 16.72 10.46
C TYR A 186 -0.93 15.29 10.25
N ALA A 187 -1.54 14.53 9.33
CA ALA A 187 -1.03 13.25 8.88
C ALA A 187 -1.50 12.92 7.45
N ASP A 188 -0.66 12.43 6.52
CA ASP A 188 0.73 12.00 6.73
C ASP A 188 1.76 12.98 6.16
N HIS A 189 1.55 13.46 4.94
CA HIS A 189 2.36 14.52 4.32
C HIS A 189 1.47 15.64 3.81
N ALA A 190 1.94 16.88 3.88
CA ALA A 190 1.22 18.04 3.35
C ALA A 190 2.07 18.73 2.27
N TYR A 191 1.56 18.74 1.04
CA TYR A 191 2.14 19.45 -0.10
C TYR A 191 1.50 20.84 -0.18
N ILE A 192 2.34 21.87 -0.03
CA ILE A 192 1.91 23.25 0.17
C ILE A 192 2.05 24.02 -1.15
N TYR A 193 0.96 24.62 -1.61
CA TYR A 193 0.91 25.45 -2.81
C TYR A 193 0.33 26.83 -2.47
N LEU A 194 0.90 27.88 -3.05
CA LEU A 194 0.40 29.24 -2.95
C LEU A 194 0.20 29.80 -4.36
N ASN A 195 -1.01 30.26 -4.67
CA ASN A 195 -1.39 30.79 -5.98
C ASN A 195 -1.14 29.81 -7.15
N GLY A 196 -1.07 28.51 -6.87
CA GLY A 196 -0.67 27.45 -7.80
C GLY A 196 0.83 27.12 -7.81
N GLU A 197 1.69 27.93 -7.17
CA GLU A 197 3.14 27.67 -7.08
C GLU A 197 3.46 26.78 -5.88
N PHE A 198 4.13 25.66 -6.12
CA PHE A 198 4.57 24.75 -5.07
C PHE A 198 5.63 25.40 -4.17
N GLN A 199 5.38 25.41 -2.86
CA GLN A 199 6.26 25.98 -1.84
C GLN A 199 7.15 24.91 -1.19
N GLY A 200 6.62 23.70 -0.96
CA GLY A 200 7.36 22.58 -0.39
C GLY A 200 6.49 21.51 0.28
N THR A 201 7.14 20.49 0.85
CA THR A 201 6.49 19.37 1.54
C THR A 201 6.76 19.40 3.04
N LEU A 202 5.72 19.14 3.83
CA LEU A 202 5.79 18.89 5.27
C LEU A 202 5.57 17.39 5.55
N TYR A 203 6.44 16.77 6.35
CA TYR A 203 6.42 15.36 6.74
C TYR A 203 6.03 15.22 8.22
N ALA A 204 4.86 14.63 8.51
CA ALA A 204 4.35 14.55 9.88
C ALA A 204 5.23 13.66 10.77
N LYS A 205 5.75 12.56 10.21
CA LYS A 205 6.84 11.75 10.75
C LYS A 205 7.33 10.79 9.66
N MET A 206 8.56 10.97 9.19
CA MET A 206 9.20 10.08 8.20
C MET A 206 10.70 9.97 8.53
N ALA A 207 11.22 8.76 8.78
CA ALA A 207 12.57 8.58 9.32
C ALA A 207 12.82 9.50 10.55
N GLU A 208 13.93 10.24 10.55
CA GLU A 208 14.26 11.31 11.52
C GLU A 208 13.71 12.70 11.09
N ILE A 209 12.98 12.78 9.98
CA ILE A 209 12.43 14.03 9.43
C ILE A 209 11.03 14.29 10.02
N HIS A 210 10.91 15.43 10.67
CA HIS A 210 9.66 16.02 11.11
C HIS A 210 9.71 17.54 10.90
N ASN A 211 8.77 18.10 10.15
CA ASN A 211 8.61 19.54 9.98
C ASN A 211 7.13 19.92 9.96
N ASN A 212 6.78 20.98 10.69
CA ASN A 212 5.44 21.55 10.77
C ASN A 212 5.34 22.96 10.19
N THR A 213 6.46 23.62 9.91
CA THR A 213 6.54 24.99 9.40
C THR A 213 7.14 25.08 7.99
N ILE A 214 6.67 26.08 7.22
CA ILE A 214 7.28 26.51 5.95
C ILE A 214 7.03 28.00 5.71
N ASP A 215 8.03 28.71 5.21
CA ASP A 215 7.91 30.13 4.85
C ASP A 215 7.30 30.25 3.44
N LEU A 216 6.14 30.92 3.32
CA LEU A 216 5.50 31.13 2.02
C LEU A 216 6.13 32.31 1.28
N THR A 217 6.39 32.11 -0.01
CA THR A 217 7.05 33.08 -0.91
C THR A 217 6.11 33.56 -2.01
N ASN A 218 6.55 34.53 -2.83
CA ASN A 218 5.81 35.03 -4.02
C ASN A 218 4.36 35.51 -3.74
N CYS A 219 4.10 36.00 -2.52
CA CYS A 219 2.81 36.55 -2.12
C CYS A 219 2.38 37.74 -3.01
N LYS A 220 1.16 37.68 -3.54
CA LYS A 220 0.55 38.74 -4.35
C LYS A 220 -0.10 39.79 -3.46
N SER A 221 -0.09 41.06 -3.90
CA SER A 221 -0.77 42.16 -3.20
C SER A 221 -2.30 41.97 -3.29
N GLY A 222 -2.93 41.53 -2.20
CA GLY A 222 -4.36 41.23 -2.13
C GLY A 222 -4.64 39.79 -1.70
N SER A 223 -5.65 39.16 -2.32
CA SER A 223 -6.01 37.77 -2.04
C SER A 223 -4.96 36.81 -2.63
N ASN A 224 -4.66 35.74 -1.89
CA ASN A 224 -3.75 34.67 -2.29
C ASN A 224 -4.47 33.33 -2.13
N ASN A 225 -4.32 32.37 -3.05
CA ASN A 225 -4.95 31.06 -2.88
C ASN A 225 -3.97 30.11 -2.17
N LEU A 226 -4.24 29.73 -0.92
CA LEU A 226 -3.46 28.73 -0.19
C LEU A 226 -4.10 27.35 -0.36
N GLU A 227 -3.35 26.39 -0.91
CA GLU A 227 -3.84 25.03 -1.16
C GLU A 227 -2.92 24.02 -0.46
N ILE A 228 -3.53 23.14 0.34
CA ILE A 228 -2.83 22.10 1.09
C ILE A 228 -3.35 20.75 0.61
N LEU A 229 -2.56 20.07 -0.22
CA LEU A 229 -2.83 18.68 -0.60
C LEU A 229 -2.25 17.77 0.46
N VAL A 230 -3.10 17.17 1.30
CA VAL A 230 -2.66 16.18 2.29
C VAL A 230 -2.68 14.78 1.68
N GLU A 231 -1.49 14.17 1.56
CA GLU A 231 -1.37 12.75 1.25
C GLU A 231 -1.62 11.93 2.51
N ILE A 232 -2.57 10.99 2.41
CA ILE A 232 -2.69 9.88 3.35
C ILE A 232 -1.85 8.74 2.80
N THR A 233 -0.75 8.40 3.47
CA THR A 233 0.21 7.39 3.00
C THR A 233 -0.15 5.98 3.43
N GLY A 234 -1.13 5.85 4.32
CA GLY A 234 -1.66 4.60 4.84
C GLY A 234 -2.10 4.77 6.28
N ARG A 235 -3.22 4.16 6.69
CA ARG A 235 -3.53 4.07 8.12
C ARG A 235 -2.59 3.05 8.76
N SER A 236 -2.18 3.28 10.01
CA SER A 236 -1.46 2.23 10.72
C SER A 236 -2.39 1.02 10.91
N HIS A 237 -1.82 -0.17 10.81
CA HIS A 237 -2.46 -1.45 11.05
C HIS A 237 -1.93 -2.11 12.33
N THR A 238 -1.03 -1.43 13.06
CA THR A 238 -0.59 -1.83 14.41
C THR A 238 -1.71 -1.60 15.42
N MET A 239 -1.65 -2.27 16.59
CA MET A 239 -2.54 -2.02 17.73
C MET A 239 -2.78 -0.53 18.00
N TYR A 240 -4.05 -0.15 18.13
CA TYR A 240 -4.53 1.21 18.42
C TYR A 240 -3.96 2.28 17.49
N PRO A 241 -4.24 2.19 16.18
CA PRO A 241 -3.79 3.20 15.23
C PRO A 241 -4.55 4.51 15.49
N SER A 242 -3.87 5.65 15.37
CA SER A 242 -4.61 6.92 15.24
C SER A 242 -5.29 6.93 13.87
N ILE A 243 -6.60 6.69 13.86
CA ILE A 243 -7.40 6.57 12.62
C ILE A 243 -7.65 7.91 11.91
N SER A 244 -7.46 9.02 12.65
CA SER A 244 -7.52 10.38 12.13
C SER A 244 -6.35 10.67 11.18
N LYS A 245 -6.63 11.37 10.10
CA LYS A 245 -5.73 11.74 9.00
C LYS A 245 -6.22 13.06 8.40
N GLY A 246 -5.40 13.73 7.59
CA GLY A 246 -5.64 15.13 7.20
C GLY A 246 -4.96 16.10 8.16
N ILE A 247 -5.34 17.38 8.10
CA ILE A 247 -4.99 18.39 9.11
C ILE A 247 -5.76 18.05 10.41
N GLN A 248 -5.09 18.05 11.56
CA GLN A 248 -5.67 17.63 12.85
C GLN A 248 -5.83 18.77 13.86
N GLU A 249 -5.07 19.85 13.69
CA GLU A 249 -5.08 21.06 14.53
C GLU A 249 -5.11 22.31 13.64
N PRO A 250 -5.42 23.52 14.17
CA PRO A 250 -5.49 24.73 13.36
C PRO A 250 -4.21 25.00 12.56
N VAL A 251 -4.37 25.55 11.36
CA VAL A 251 -3.27 26.08 10.55
C VAL A 251 -3.04 27.53 10.96
N PHE A 252 -1.79 27.90 11.23
CA PHE A 252 -1.40 29.25 11.61
C PHE A 252 -0.57 29.90 10.50
N LEU A 253 -0.59 31.24 10.48
CA LEU A 253 0.08 32.08 9.52
C LEU A 253 0.63 33.32 10.23
N ASN A 254 1.95 33.40 10.45
CA ASN A 254 2.54 34.37 11.38
C ASN A 254 1.77 34.39 12.73
N ASP A 255 1.62 33.22 13.36
CA ASP A 255 0.84 32.97 14.60
C ASP A 255 -0.67 33.28 14.56
N ASN A 256 -1.21 33.77 13.43
CA ASN A 256 -2.66 34.00 13.26
C ASN A 256 -3.35 32.75 12.69
N ILE A 257 -4.44 32.28 13.29
CA ILE A 257 -5.18 31.11 12.79
C ILE A 257 -5.85 31.42 11.45
N LEU A 258 -5.65 30.53 10.47
CA LEU A 258 -6.39 30.50 9.22
C LEU A 258 -7.71 29.74 9.37
N VAL A 259 -8.80 30.42 9.02
CA VAL A 259 -10.19 29.94 9.11
C VAL A 259 -10.82 29.79 7.72
N SER A 260 -12.08 29.32 7.66
CA SER A 260 -12.90 29.26 6.42
C SER A 260 -12.36 28.32 5.33
N TRP A 261 -11.97 27.10 5.71
CA TRP A 261 -11.26 26.14 4.87
C TRP A 261 -12.03 25.49 3.72
N LYS A 262 -11.31 25.32 2.60
CA LYS A 262 -11.60 24.30 1.57
C LYS A 262 -11.38 22.94 2.18
N SER A 263 -12.42 22.11 2.20
CA SER A 263 -12.20 20.67 2.30
C SER A 263 -12.36 20.04 0.92
N CYS A 264 -11.38 19.22 0.59
CA CYS A 264 -11.31 18.43 -0.64
C CYS A 264 -11.20 16.97 -0.25
N GLN A 265 -12.14 16.13 -0.68
CA GLN A 265 -11.70 14.81 -1.11
C GLN A 265 -11.13 14.96 -2.52
N VAL A 266 -9.80 14.90 -2.65
CA VAL A 266 -9.17 14.67 -3.95
C VAL A 266 -9.39 13.20 -4.29
N SER A 267 -10.60 12.90 -4.77
CA SER A 267 -10.99 11.56 -5.19
C SER A 267 -10.35 11.26 -6.54
N PHE A 268 -9.11 10.77 -6.46
CA PHE A 268 -8.62 9.73 -7.35
C PHE A 268 -9.28 8.42 -6.91
N GLU A 269 -10.59 8.29 -7.09
CA GLU A 269 -11.25 7.04 -6.76
C GLU A 269 -10.75 5.95 -7.70
N THR A 270 -10.01 5.01 -7.10
CA THR A 270 -9.57 3.73 -7.68
C THR A 270 -10.75 2.88 -8.14
N THR A 271 -11.93 3.27 -7.71
CA THR A 271 -13.20 2.73 -8.09
C THR A 271 -13.71 3.34 -9.41
N GLY A 272 -13.10 4.30 -10.11
CA GLY A 272 -13.74 4.85 -11.35
C GLY A 272 -13.10 6.02 -12.09
N LEU A 273 -11.86 6.28 -11.73
CA LEU A 273 -10.80 5.96 -12.68
C LEU A 273 -10.89 4.47 -13.13
N ASN A 274 -11.99 4.12 -13.82
CA ASN A 274 -12.41 2.77 -14.23
C ASN A 274 -13.62 2.91 -15.16
N ASP A 275 -14.65 3.65 -14.72
CA ASP A 275 -15.74 4.12 -15.58
C ASP A 275 -15.12 4.88 -16.76
N VAL A 276 -15.18 4.24 -17.93
CA VAL A 276 -14.58 4.73 -19.16
C VAL A 276 -15.17 6.10 -19.54
N ALA A 277 -16.40 6.40 -19.13
CA ALA A 277 -17.00 7.72 -19.33
C ALA A 277 -16.37 8.79 -18.43
N ASN A 278 -15.90 8.46 -17.21
CA ASN A 278 -15.23 9.40 -16.33
C ASN A 278 -13.74 9.58 -16.68
N TYR A 279 -13.05 8.49 -17.04
CA TYR A 279 -11.69 8.59 -17.57
C TYR A 279 -11.65 9.35 -18.91
N GLY A 280 -12.60 9.10 -19.82
CA GLY A 280 -12.72 9.84 -21.08
C GLY A 280 -12.97 11.35 -20.89
N LYS A 281 -13.75 11.75 -19.87
CA LYS A 281 -13.91 13.18 -19.49
C LYS A 281 -12.58 13.78 -19.03
N ILE A 282 -11.80 13.05 -18.22
CA ILE A 282 -10.48 13.49 -17.74
C ILE A 282 -9.51 13.68 -18.92
N LEU A 283 -9.44 12.71 -19.86
CA LEU A 283 -8.60 12.85 -21.06
C LEU A 283 -9.00 14.07 -21.92
N ASN A 284 -10.30 14.29 -22.13
CA ASN A 284 -10.80 15.43 -22.89
C ASN A 284 -10.53 16.78 -22.20
N GLN A 285 -10.54 16.82 -20.85
CA GLN A 285 -10.12 18.00 -20.10
C GLN A 285 -8.61 18.25 -20.27
N ILE A 286 -7.78 17.20 -20.11
CA ILE A 286 -6.32 17.28 -20.20
C ILE A 286 -5.84 17.79 -21.56
N GLN A 287 -6.50 17.41 -22.67
CA GLN A 287 -6.18 17.91 -24.01
C GLN A 287 -6.33 19.45 -24.14
N ASN A 288 -7.06 20.10 -23.23
CA ASN A 288 -7.30 21.54 -23.21
C ASN A 288 -6.52 22.28 -22.10
N ILE A 289 -5.68 21.59 -21.31
CA ILE A 289 -4.85 22.21 -20.26
C ILE A 289 -3.64 22.88 -20.91
N GLN A 290 -3.28 24.09 -20.45
CA GLN A 290 -2.03 24.74 -20.84
C GLN A 290 -0.83 23.92 -20.35
N LYS A 291 0.10 23.61 -21.26
CA LYS A 291 1.39 23.03 -20.90
C LYS A 291 2.20 24.04 -20.09
N VAL A 292 2.94 23.56 -19.10
CA VAL A 292 3.76 24.39 -18.20
C VAL A 292 5.23 24.13 -18.48
N ASP A 293 5.99 25.17 -18.82
CA ASP A 293 7.38 25.06 -19.27
C ASP A 293 8.42 24.85 -18.14
N ASN A 294 7.97 24.43 -16.95
CA ASN A 294 8.84 24.12 -15.81
C ASN A 294 8.44 22.80 -15.13
N ILE A 295 9.08 21.72 -15.58
CA ILE A 295 8.77 20.32 -15.24
C ILE A 295 9.31 19.91 -13.84
N LYS A 296 9.96 20.83 -13.11
CA LYS A 296 10.54 20.55 -11.77
C LYS A 296 9.58 20.72 -10.60
N GLN A 297 8.34 21.15 -10.83
CA GLN A 297 7.30 21.22 -9.80
C GLN A 297 6.36 20.00 -9.89
N PRO A 298 5.59 19.70 -8.81
CA PRO A 298 4.52 18.71 -8.83
C PRO A 298 3.51 19.00 -9.96
N ALA A 299 3.14 17.98 -10.72
CA ALA A 299 2.29 18.15 -11.90
C ALA A 299 1.63 16.84 -12.35
N LEU A 300 0.56 16.97 -13.14
CA LEU A 300 -0.07 15.86 -13.86
C LEU A 300 0.53 15.76 -15.26
N PHE A 301 1.20 14.64 -15.54
CA PHE A 301 1.73 14.34 -16.88
C PHE A 301 0.81 13.36 -17.59
N TYR A 302 0.64 13.56 -18.90
CA TYR A 302 -0.09 12.65 -19.78
C TYR A 302 0.83 12.11 -20.88
N GLY A 303 0.78 10.81 -21.11
CA GLY A 303 1.49 10.11 -22.17
C GLY A 303 0.64 9.04 -22.81
N THR A 304 1.13 8.46 -23.92
CA THR A 304 0.52 7.30 -24.56
C THR A 304 1.55 6.22 -24.88
N LEU A 305 1.16 4.97 -24.71
CA LEU A 305 1.95 3.78 -25.05
C LEU A 305 1.20 2.99 -26.12
N ASN A 306 1.76 2.86 -27.33
CA ASN A 306 1.14 2.10 -28.41
C ASN A 306 1.72 0.68 -28.49
N LEU A 307 0.89 -0.33 -28.26
CA LEU A 307 1.26 -1.75 -28.31
C LEU A 307 0.81 -2.38 -29.64
N PRO A 308 1.72 -2.86 -30.51
CA PRO A 308 1.34 -3.45 -31.79
C PRO A 308 0.74 -4.86 -31.67
N ASN A 309 1.08 -5.56 -30.58
CA ASN A 309 0.63 -6.90 -30.25
C ASN A 309 -0.23 -6.86 -28.97
N ASP A 310 -0.77 -8.02 -28.61
CA ASP A 310 -1.56 -8.17 -27.37
C ASP A 310 -0.64 -7.96 -26.15
N PRO A 311 -1.14 -7.34 -25.06
CA PRO A 311 -0.31 -6.98 -23.91
C PRO A 311 0.18 -8.21 -23.15
N VAL A 312 1.28 -8.01 -22.42
CA VAL A 312 1.84 -8.97 -21.46
C VAL A 312 2.24 -8.21 -20.19
N ASP A 313 2.33 -8.92 -19.08
CA ASP A 313 2.77 -8.36 -17.80
C ASP A 313 4.12 -7.65 -17.93
N THR A 314 4.23 -6.50 -17.29
CA THR A 314 5.41 -5.65 -17.36
C THR A 314 5.56 -4.86 -16.06
N TYR A 315 6.72 -4.25 -15.88
CA TYR A 315 7.00 -3.36 -14.78
C TYR A 315 7.22 -1.95 -15.30
N VAL A 316 6.66 -0.95 -14.63
CA VAL A 316 6.88 0.47 -14.91
C VAL A 316 8.09 0.92 -14.11
N ASP A 317 9.17 1.27 -14.81
CA ASP A 317 10.41 1.82 -14.26
C ASP A 317 10.25 3.34 -14.09
N ALA A 318 10.02 3.74 -12.84
CA ALA A 318 9.75 5.12 -12.44
C ALA A 318 11.02 5.87 -11.99
N ARG A 319 12.22 5.29 -12.17
CA ARG A 319 13.47 5.92 -11.76
C ARG A 319 13.69 7.26 -12.46
N GLY A 320 13.88 8.31 -11.64
CA GLY A 320 14.13 9.68 -12.07
C GLY A 320 12.92 10.62 -11.99
N TRP A 321 11.72 10.06 -11.79
CA TRP A 321 10.60 10.75 -11.16
C TRP A 321 10.92 10.94 -9.67
N GLY A 322 10.25 11.88 -9.00
CA GLY A 322 10.44 12.15 -7.56
C GLY A 322 9.54 11.27 -6.73
N LYS A 323 8.25 11.60 -6.70
CA LYS A 323 7.23 10.80 -6.03
C LYS A 323 5.93 10.83 -6.81
N VAL A 324 5.54 9.67 -7.31
CA VAL A 324 4.38 9.54 -8.19
C VAL A 324 3.39 8.53 -7.66
N PHE A 325 2.14 8.66 -8.08
CA PHE A 325 1.35 7.47 -8.42
C PHE A 325 0.93 7.54 -9.89
N ILE A 326 0.79 6.38 -10.51
CA ILE A 326 0.58 6.27 -11.96
C ILE A 326 -0.77 5.61 -12.22
N THR A 327 -1.48 6.06 -13.25
CA THR A 327 -2.61 5.33 -13.82
C THR A 327 -2.35 4.95 -15.26
N VAL A 328 -2.82 3.76 -15.67
CA VAL A 328 -2.72 3.24 -17.03
C VAL A 328 -4.11 2.83 -17.48
N ASN A 329 -4.56 3.41 -18.59
CA ASN A 329 -5.91 3.38 -19.19
C ASN A 329 -7.09 3.83 -18.31
N ASN A 330 -6.94 3.76 -16.99
CA ASN A 330 -7.87 4.12 -15.93
C ASN A 330 -7.34 3.57 -14.58
N TYR A 331 -6.90 2.31 -14.55
CA TYR A 331 -6.34 1.62 -13.36
C TYR A 331 -5.20 2.39 -12.66
N ASN A 332 -5.30 2.58 -11.34
CA ASN A 332 -4.22 3.13 -10.52
C ASN A 332 -3.21 2.04 -10.15
N ILE A 333 -2.03 2.10 -10.80
CA ILE A 333 -0.94 1.13 -10.66
C ILE A 333 0.01 1.45 -9.50
N ASN A 334 -0.46 2.29 -8.56
CA ASN A 334 0.11 2.54 -7.25
C ASN A 334 1.31 3.51 -7.23
N ARG A 335 1.96 3.66 -6.06
CA ARG A 335 2.93 4.73 -5.75
C ARG A 335 4.39 4.29 -5.90
N TYR A 336 5.24 5.20 -6.39
CA TYR A 336 6.71 5.13 -6.34
C TYR A 336 7.27 6.37 -5.62
N TRP A 337 8.42 6.21 -4.95
CA TRP A 337 9.13 7.29 -4.27
C TRP A 337 10.65 7.09 -4.38
N SER A 338 11.36 8.09 -4.92
CA SER A 338 12.77 7.95 -5.30
C SER A 338 13.77 7.98 -4.15
N THR A 339 13.42 8.60 -3.01
CA THR A 339 14.35 8.76 -1.88
C THR A 339 14.38 7.54 -0.97
N GLU A 340 13.22 6.91 -0.74
CA GLU A 340 13.08 5.85 0.26
C GLU A 340 13.32 4.44 -0.29
N GLY A 341 12.88 4.16 -1.52
CA GLY A 341 12.94 2.82 -2.11
C GLY A 341 12.26 1.75 -1.22
N PRO A 342 12.80 0.52 -1.14
CA PRO A 342 13.73 -0.07 -2.10
C PRO A 342 13.07 -0.30 -3.47
N GLN A 343 11.75 -0.18 -3.58
CA GLN A 343 11.00 -0.43 -4.81
C GLN A 343 11.26 0.65 -5.86
N GLN A 344 11.85 0.27 -7.00
CA GLN A 344 12.16 1.16 -8.13
C GLN A 344 11.20 0.99 -9.32
N THR A 345 10.40 -0.08 -9.31
CA THR A 345 9.41 -0.39 -10.35
C THR A 345 8.03 -0.70 -9.78
N LEU A 346 6.97 -0.32 -10.49
CA LEU A 346 5.59 -0.69 -10.19
C LEU A 346 5.15 -1.86 -11.08
N PHE A 347 4.43 -2.83 -10.54
CA PHE A 347 3.85 -3.91 -11.34
C PHE A 347 2.66 -3.38 -12.17
N LEU A 348 2.67 -3.69 -13.47
CA LEU A 348 1.62 -3.35 -14.43
C LEU A 348 1.12 -4.65 -15.09
N PRO A 349 0.00 -5.23 -14.59
CA PRO A 349 -0.58 -6.42 -15.18
C PRO A 349 -1.12 -6.15 -16.59
N SER A 350 -1.11 -7.18 -17.43
CA SER A 350 -1.53 -7.14 -18.83
C SER A 350 -2.98 -6.66 -19.02
N GLU A 351 -3.84 -6.93 -18.04
CA GLU A 351 -5.26 -6.60 -18.00
C GLU A 351 -5.53 -5.10 -17.81
N PHE A 352 -4.52 -4.32 -17.38
CA PHE A 352 -4.60 -2.86 -17.37
C PHE A 352 -4.19 -2.23 -18.71
N LEU A 353 -3.71 -3.04 -19.66
CA LEU A 353 -3.27 -2.65 -20.98
C LEU A 353 -4.22 -3.18 -22.07
N GLN A 354 -4.12 -2.60 -23.26
CA GLN A 354 -4.83 -3.02 -24.46
C GLN A 354 -3.91 -2.94 -25.68
N LYS A 355 -4.25 -3.71 -26.73
CA LYS A 355 -3.63 -3.59 -28.06
C LYS A 355 -3.96 -2.20 -28.64
N GLY A 356 -2.99 -1.59 -29.31
CA GLY A 356 -3.07 -0.21 -29.79
C GLY A 356 -2.71 0.81 -28.71
N THR A 357 -3.38 1.96 -28.71
CA THR A 357 -3.05 3.09 -27.83
C THR A 357 -3.52 2.86 -26.40
N ASN A 358 -2.60 3.02 -25.45
CA ASN A 358 -2.85 3.05 -24.02
C ASN A 358 -2.61 4.46 -23.49
N SER A 359 -3.48 4.97 -22.63
CA SER A 359 -3.30 6.26 -21.95
C SER A 359 -2.56 6.10 -20.63
N ILE A 360 -1.67 7.03 -20.28
CA ILE A 360 -0.91 7.01 -19.03
C ILE A 360 -1.04 8.38 -18.37
N LEU A 361 -1.39 8.41 -17.08
CA LEU A 361 -1.32 9.59 -16.24
C LEU A 361 -0.30 9.37 -15.12
N ILE A 362 0.58 10.35 -14.91
CA ILE A 362 1.57 10.33 -13.83
C ILE A 362 1.29 11.54 -12.95
N TYR A 363 0.92 11.29 -11.70
CA TYR A 363 0.63 12.31 -10.69
C TYR A 363 1.89 12.51 -9.85
N GLU A 364 2.75 13.43 -10.26
CA GLU A 364 4.02 13.76 -9.59
C GLU A 364 3.78 14.77 -8.46
N LEU A 365 4.31 14.47 -7.28
CA LEU A 365 4.06 15.18 -6.01
C LEU A 365 5.28 15.94 -5.49
N GLU A 366 6.49 15.63 -5.98
CA GLU A 366 7.76 16.23 -5.49
C GLU A 366 8.64 16.77 -6.62
N GLY A 367 8.29 16.48 -7.88
CA GLY A 367 8.92 16.98 -9.10
C GLY A 367 9.74 15.90 -9.83
N ALA A 368 9.93 16.04 -11.15
CA ALA A 368 10.53 15.00 -11.99
C ALA A 368 11.96 15.37 -12.47
N PRO A 369 12.99 15.42 -11.59
CA PRO A 369 14.27 16.06 -11.88
C PRO A 369 15.13 15.33 -12.92
N ASN A 370 14.98 14.02 -13.08
CA ASN A 370 15.83 13.18 -13.94
C ASN A 370 15.05 12.39 -15.01
N ALA A 371 13.74 12.21 -14.84
CA ALA A 371 12.87 11.61 -15.86
C ALA A 371 12.55 12.55 -17.03
N CYS A 372 12.79 13.85 -16.85
CA CYS A 372 12.41 14.89 -17.80
C CYS A 372 13.55 15.85 -18.14
N ASN A 373 13.53 16.32 -19.38
CA ASN A 373 14.37 17.40 -19.91
C ASN A 373 13.49 18.59 -20.35
N GLN A 374 14.08 19.65 -20.88
CA GLN A 374 13.38 20.88 -21.32
C GLN A 374 12.28 20.67 -22.38
N SER A 375 12.20 19.50 -23.04
CA SER A 375 11.29 19.22 -24.15
C SER A 375 10.38 18.00 -23.95
N SER A 376 10.72 17.10 -23.02
CA SER A 376 10.10 15.77 -22.93
C SER A 376 10.36 15.07 -21.60
N CYS A 377 9.41 14.23 -21.19
CA CYS A 377 9.54 13.28 -20.08
C CYS A 377 9.57 11.85 -20.62
N THR A 378 10.22 10.94 -19.89
CA THR A 378 10.27 9.51 -20.23
C THR A 378 9.80 8.66 -19.05
N LEU A 379 8.93 7.69 -19.35
CA LEU A 379 8.61 6.56 -18.48
C LEU A 379 9.07 5.29 -19.19
N LYS A 380 9.65 4.33 -18.45
CA LYS A 380 10.24 3.10 -19.01
C LYS A 380 9.47 1.86 -18.58
N PHE A 381 9.63 0.78 -19.35
CA PHE A 381 8.98 -0.50 -19.11
C PHE A 381 10.05 -1.61 -19.08
N THR A 382 10.03 -2.44 -18.04
CA THR A 382 11.00 -3.55 -17.83
C THR A 382 10.29 -4.89 -17.68
N LYS A 383 10.94 -5.98 -18.10
CA LYS A 383 10.42 -7.35 -18.02
C LYS A 383 10.55 -8.01 -16.64
N ALA A 384 11.11 -7.30 -15.68
CA ALA A 384 11.39 -7.78 -14.33
C ALA A 384 11.31 -6.58 -13.36
N PRO A 385 11.00 -6.83 -12.08
CA PRO A 385 11.01 -5.79 -11.06
C PRO A 385 12.44 -5.36 -10.75
N VAL A 386 12.61 -4.12 -10.30
CA VAL A 386 13.86 -3.59 -9.78
C VAL A 386 13.65 -3.14 -8.34
N PHE A 387 14.49 -3.67 -7.46
CA PHE A 387 14.63 -3.22 -6.08
C PHE A 387 16.08 -2.77 -5.83
N SER A 388 16.25 -1.64 -5.15
CA SER A 388 17.54 -1.11 -4.68
C SER A 388 17.62 -1.30 -3.17
N TYR A 389 18.46 -2.24 -2.74
CA TYR A 389 18.75 -2.53 -1.34
C TYR A 389 20.13 -1.99 -0.94
#